data_AF-A0A7C9E1Z9-F1
#
_entry.id   AF-A0A7C9E1Z9-F1
#
_cell.length_a   1.000
_cell.length_b   1.000
_cell.length_c   1.000
_cell.angle_alpha   90.00
_cell.angle_beta   90.00
_cell.angle_gamma   90.00
#
_symmetry.space_group_name_H-M   'P 1'
#
loop_
_entity.id
_entity.type
_entity.pdbx_description
1 polymer ?
#
loop_
_entity_poly.entity_id
_entity_poly.type
_entity_poly.pdbx_seq_one_letter_code
_entity_poly.pdbx_strand_id
1 'polypeptide(L)'
;MAIEPVLADAQALLHSAAENPIQIGELLTRGLGTGGNPSLGEKAAEESRDAIAEALEGSDLVFITAGMGGGTGSGAAPVVAQISKEAGCLTVGVVTYPFSFEGRKRSVQALEAIEKLQNNVDTLIIIPNDEIG
;
A
#
# COMPACT_ATOMS: atom_id res chain seq x y z
N MET A 1 14.16 5.64 -11.22
CA MET A 1 13.16 4.84 -10.50
C MET A 1 13.51 4.94 -9.03
N ALA A 2 12.77 5.78 -8.29
CA ALA A 2 12.88 5.83 -6.84
C ALA A 2 11.97 4.75 -6.24
N ILE A 3 12.36 4.17 -5.11
CA ILE A 3 11.54 3.21 -4.37
C ILE A 3 11.32 3.82 -3.00
N GLU A 4 10.08 4.20 -2.71
CA GLU A 4 9.73 4.83 -1.44
C GLU A 4 8.73 3.95 -0.68
N PRO A 5 9.16 3.20 0.35
CA PRO A 5 8.27 2.35 1.11
C PRO A 5 7.36 3.20 1.99
N VAL A 6 6.08 2.87 1.96
CA VAL A 6 5.03 3.54 2.75
C VAL A 6 4.56 2.59 3.83
N LEU A 7 5.02 2.78 5.07
CA LEU A 7 4.73 1.85 6.18
C LEU A 7 4.26 2.57 7.44
N ALA A 8 3.33 1.93 8.16
CA ALA A 8 2.88 2.41 9.47
C ALA A 8 3.73 1.89 10.65
N ASP A 9 4.58 0.91 10.39
CA ASP A 9 5.51 0.36 11.39
C ASP A 9 6.88 1.03 11.22
N ALA A 10 7.27 1.81 12.23
CA ALA A 10 8.53 2.54 12.22
C ALA A 10 9.74 1.60 12.27
N GLN A 11 9.63 0.45 12.94
CA GLN A 11 10.74 -0.51 13.00
C GLN A 11 10.99 -1.14 11.64
N ALA A 12 9.93 -1.41 10.87
CA ALA A 12 10.06 -1.94 9.51
C ALA A 12 10.81 -0.97 8.57
N LEU A 13 10.65 0.36 8.76
CA LEU A 13 11.34 1.38 7.95
C LEU A 13 12.83 1.47 8.26
N LEU A 14 13.27 1.20 9.49
CA LEU A 14 14.70 1.21 9.85
C LEU A 14 15.54 0.22 9.05
N HIS A 15 14.92 -0.81 8.49
CA HIS A 15 15.58 -1.84 7.68
C HIS A 15 15.45 -1.58 6.17
N SER A 16 14.81 -0.50 5.76
CA SER A 16 14.68 -0.14 4.37
C SER A 16 16.01 0.35 3.79
N ALA A 17 16.30 -0.07 2.56
CA ALA A 17 17.40 0.46 1.76
C ALA A 17 16.99 1.66 0.87
N ALA A 18 15.72 2.07 0.96
CA ALA A 18 15.21 3.23 0.23
C ALA A 18 15.81 4.54 0.73
N GLU A 19 15.91 5.52 -0.16
CA GLU A 19 16.44 6.85 0.16
C GLU A 19 15.44 7.67 0.99
N ASN A 20 14.13 7.61 0.70
CA ASN A 20 13.11 8.42 1.39
C ASN A 20 11.92 7.56 1.88
N PRO A 21 12.14 6.64 2.84
CA PRO A 21 11.05 5.88 3.46
C PRO A 21 9.99 6.80 4.08
N ILE A 22 8.72 6.55 3.77
CA ILE A 22 7.58 7.32 4.27
C ILE A 22 6.91 6.55 5.41
N GLN A 23 6.99 7.11 6.60
CA GLN A 23 6.19 6.64 7.73
C GLN A 23 4.78 7.23 7.66
N ILE A 24 3.76 6.39 7.82
CA ILE A 24 2.36 6.81 7.78
C ILE A 24 1.61 6.54 9.08
N GLY A 25 0.62 7.38 9.40
CA GLY A 25 -0.22 7.22 10.58
C GLY A 25 0.56 7.26 11.89
N GLU A 26 1.54 8.16 12.02
CA GLU A 26 2.36 8.29 13.23
C GLU A 26 1.49 8.63 14.45
N LEU A 27 0.48 9.50 14.28
CA LEU A 27 -0.43 9.85 15.37
C LEU A 27 -1.38 8.71 15.71
N LEU A 28 -1.88 8.01 14.69
CA LEU A 28 -2.83 6.91 14.85
C LEU A 28 -2.20 5.62 15.40
N THR A 29 -1.01 5.27 14.93
CA THR A 29 -0.38 3.97 15.21
C THR A 29 0.78 4.07 16.19
N ARG A 30 1.32 5.28 16.40
CA ARG A 30 2.54 5.51 17.20
C ARG A 30 3.73 4.67 16.73
N GLY A 31 3.78 4.39 15.42
CA GLY A 31 4.82 3.58 14.80
C GLY A 31 4.72 2.07 15.07
N LEU A 32 3.61 1.59 15.67
CA LEU A 32 3.42 0.17 16.00
C LEU A 32 2.76 -0.64 14.86
N GLY A 33 2.47 0.01 13.73
CA GLY A 33 1.76 -0.60 12.63
C GLY A 33 0.25 -0.75 12.87
N THR A 34 -0.40 -1.53 11.99
CA THR A 34 -1.86 -1.56 11.86
C THR A 34 -2.52 -2.79 12.50
N GLY A 35 -1.74 -3.72 13.04
CA GLY A 35 -2.26 -4.97 13.63
C GLY A 35 -3.10 -5.83 12.66
N GLY A 36 -2.84 -5.72 11.35
CA GLY A 36 -3.63 -6.42 10.32
C GLY A 36 -5.03 -5.85 10.09
N ASN A 37 -5.26 -4.59 10.45
CA ASN A 37 -6.51 -3.87 10.20
C ASN A 37 -6.39 -2.93 8.98
N PRO A 38 -7.02 -3.25 7.83
CA PRO A 38 -7.02 -2.40 6.64
C PRO A 38 -7.57 -1.00 6.88
N SER A 39 -8.63 -0.86 7.68
CA SER A 39 -9.23 0.46 7.94
C SER A 39 -8.26 1.38 8.68
N LEU A 40 -7.39 0.84 9.52
CA LEU A 40 -6.34 1.63 10.18
C LEU A 40 -5.23 2.00 9.20
N GLY A 41 -4.88 1.13 8.26
CA GLY A 41 -3.93 1.43 7.19
C GLY A 41 -4.42 2.52 6.24
N GLU A 42 -5.71 2.49 5.88
CA GLU A 42 -6.37 3.52 5.08
C GLU A 42 -6.31 4.88 5.77
N LYS A 43 -6.73 4.95 7.04
CA LYS A 43 -6.66 6.18 7.84
C LYS A 43 -5.23 6.68 8.04
N ALA A 44 -4.26 5.77 8.21
CA ALA A 44 -2.86 6.11 8.32
C ALA A 44 -2.33 6.77 7.03
N ALA A 45 -2.70 6.24 5.87
CA ALA A 45 -2.32 6.83 4.59
C ALA A 45 -2.98 8.20 4.36
N GLU A 46 -4.27 8.34 4.70
CA GLU A 46 -4.96 9.64 4.58
C GLU A 46 -4.40 10.70 5.56
N GLU A 47 -4.02 10.30 6.78
CA GLU A 47 -3.31 11.18 7.73
C GLU A 47 -2.01 11.73 7.11
N SER A 48 -1.34 10.92 6.31
CA SER A 48 -0.03 11.22 5.71
C SER A 48 -0.13 11.57 4.22
N ARG A 49 -1.31 12.01 3.75
CA ARG A 49 -1.58 12.31 2.34
C ARG A 49 -0.60 13.30 1.74
N ASP A 50 -0.29 14.38 2.47
CA ASP A 50 0.60 15.44 1.97
C ASP A 50 2.03 14.92 1.75
N ALA A 51 2.55 14.11 2.69
CA ALA A 51 3.88 13.50 2.55
C ALA A 51 3.94 12.50 1.39
N ILE A 52 2.87 11.74 1.16
CA ILE A 52 2.76 10.84 0.01
C ILE A 52 2.71 11.65 -1.30
N ALA A 53 1.94 12.74 -1.35
CA ALA A 53 1.83 13.59 -2.52
C ALA A 53 3.18 14.24 -2.88
N GLU A 54 3.89 14.78 -1.89
CA GLU A 54 5.23 15.36 -2.06
C GLU A 54 6.21 14.33 -2.65
N ALA A 55 6.20 13.10 -2.15
CA ALA A 55 7.06 12.04 -2.66
C ALA A 55 6.74 11.61 -4.11
N LEU A 56 5.54 11.91 -4.60
CA LEU A 56 5.10 11.59 -5.97
C LEU A 56 5.34 12.75 -6.95
N GLU A 57 5.68 13.95 -6.48
CA GLU A 57 5.88 15.11 -7.34
C GLU A 57 6.92 14.85 -8.44
N GLY A 58 6.58 15.24 -9.67
CA GLY A 58 7.46 15.07 -10.83
C GLY A 58 7.55 13.64 -11.38
N SER A 59 6.76 12.70 -10.83
CA SER A 59 6.67 11.34 -11.38
C SER A 59 5.74 11.29 -12.60
N ASP A 60 6.19 10.68 -13.69
CA ASP A 60 5.32 10.39 -14.85
C ASP A 60 4.59 9.04 -14.69
N LEU A 61 5.23 8.09 -14.01
CA LEU A 61 4.78 6.70 -13.84
C LEU A 61 5.09 6.20 -12.44
N VAL A 62 4.07 5.67 -11.77
CA VAL A 62 4.14 5.16 -10.40
C VAL A 62 3.74 3.69 -10.37
N PHE A 63 4.59 2.87 -9.75
CA PHE A 63 4.31 1.47 -9.47
C PHE A 63 3.98 1.29 -8.00
N ILE A 64 2.81 0.73 -7.72
CA ILE A 64 2.36 0.43 -6.36
C ILE A 64 2.44 -1.06 -6.15
N THR A 65 3.38 -1.48 -5.30
CA THR A 65 3.56 -2.87 -4.91
C THR A 65 3.08 -3.10 -3.48
N ALA A 66 2.23 -4.10 -3.28
CA ALA A 66 1.72 -4.44 -1.95
C ALA A 66 1.26 -5.90 -1.86
N GLY A 67 1.46 -6.49 -0.68
CA GLY A 67 0.79 -7.74 -0.31
C GLY A 67 -0.61 -7.49 0.21
N MET A 68 -1.61 -8.15 -0.37
CA MET A 68 -3.01 -8.00 0.00
C MET A 68 -3.42 -8.97 1.10
N GLY A 69 -4.47 -8.59 1.84
CA GLY A 69 -4.88 -9.25 3.08
C GLY A 69 -4.19 -8.70 4.32
N GLY A 70 -3.29 -7.72 4.17
CA GLY A 70 -2.60 -7.01 5.25
C GLY A 70 -3.46 -5.98 5.97
N GLY A 71 -2.85 -5.25 6.91
CA GLY A 71 -3.40 -4.00 7.40
C GLY A 71 -2.91 -2.83 6.56
N THR A 72 -1.61 -2.58 6.59
CA THR A 72 -1.00 -1.43 5.88
C THR A 72 -1.14 -1.54 4.37
N GLY A 73 -0.65 -2.61 3.74
CA GLY A 73 -0.74 -2.76 2.27
C GLY A 73 -2.18 -2.67 1.75
N SER A 74 -3.10 -3.40 2.35
CA SER A 74 -4.51 -3.43 1.94
C SER A 74 -5.27 -2.12 2.20
N GLY A 75 -4.88 -1.35 3.21
CA GLY A 75 -5.51 -0.06 3.51
C GLY A 75 -4.89 1.11 2.76
N ALA A 76 -3.56 1.17 2.72
CA ALA A 76 -2.81 2.30 2.19
C ALA A 76 -2.66 2.27 0.67
N ALA A 77 -2.52 1.09 0.04
CA ALA A 77 -2.26 1.01 -1.40
C ALA A 77 -3.36 1.69 -2.26
N PRO A 78 -4.68 1.52 -1.98
CA PRO A 78 -5.70 2.25 -2.72
C PRO A 78 -5.61 3.77 -2.57
N VAL A 79 -5.25 4.26 -1.37
CA VAL A 79 -5.10 5.70 -1.08
C VAL A 79 -3.89 6.27 -1.83
N VAL A 80 -2.74 5.60 -1.77
CA VAL A 80 -1.54 5.98 -2.53
C VAL A 80 -1.83 6.01 -4.04
N ALA A 81 -2.59 5.04 -4.55
CA ALA A 81 -2.99 4.97 -5.95
C ALA A 81 -3.88 6.15 -6.35
N GLN A 82 -4.83 6.50 -5.49
CA GLN A 82 -5.69 7.66 -5.70
C GLN A 82 -4.86 8.96 -5.77
N ILE A 83 -3.94 9.17 -4.82
CA ILE A 83 -3.07 10.36 -4.78
C ILE A 83 -2.20 10.44 -6.04
N SER A 84 -1.63 9.31 -6.47
CA SER A 84 -0.85 9.19 -7.71
C SER A 84 -1.65 9.61 -8.95
N LYS A 85 -2.91 9.17 -9.07
CA LYS A 85 -3.78 9.57 -10.18
C LYS A 85 -4.18 11.05 -10.12
N GLU A 86 -4.44 11.59 -8.92
CA GLU A 86 -4.71 13.02 -8.73
C GLU A 86 -3.51 13.89 -9.11
N ALA A 87 -2.28 13.38 -8.91
CA ALA A 87 -1.05 14.00 -9.38
C ALA A 87 -0.81 13.86 -10.89
N GLY A 88 -1.69 13.17 -11.63
CA GLY A 88 -1.59 12.98 -13.08
C GLY A 88 -0.62 11.89 -13.53
N CYS A 89 -0.16 11.04 -12.61
CA CYS A 89 0.77 9.95 -12.91
C CYS A 89 0.04 8.79 -13.59
N LEU A 90 0.69 8.14 -14.58
CA LEU A 90 0.30 6.80 -15.00
C LEU A 90 0.53 5.84 -13.82
N THR A 91 -0.52 5.17 -13.34
CA THR A 91 -0.47 4.43 -12.08
C THR A 91 -0.71 2.94 -12.31
N VAL A 92 0.28 2.11 -11.97
CA VAL A 92 0.23 0.65 -12.13
C VAL A 92 0.29 -0.04 -10.76
N GLY A 93 -0.74 -0.81 -10.42
CA GLY A 93 -0.72 -1.68 -9.24
C GLY A 93 -0.17 -3.06 -9.56
N VAL A 94 0.76 -3.56 -8.75
CA VAL A 94 1.29 -4.94 -8.84
C VAL A 94 1.20 -5.56 -7.46
N VAL A 95 0.24 -6.44 -7.23
CA VAL A 95 -0.13 -6.87 -5.87
C VAL A 95 -0.21 -8.37 -5.75
N THR A 96 0.15 -8.90 -4.59
CA THR A 96 0.01 -10.34 -4.32
C THR A 96 -1.30 -10.65 -3.61
N TYR A 97 -1.96 -11.72 -4.02
CA TYR A 97 -3.09 -12.31 -3.31
C TYR A 97 -2.56 -13.37 -2.32
N PRO A 98 -3.03 -13.38 -1.06
CA PRO A 98 -2.46 -14.23 -0.01
C PRO A 98 -2.61 -15.72 -0.33
N PHE A 99 -1.74 -16.56 0.25
CA PHE A 99 -1.86 -18.01 0.12
C PHE A 99 -3.17 -18.52 0.75
N SER A 100 -3.71 -19.62 0.23
CA SER A 100 -4.91 -20.25 0.79
C SER A 100 -4.75 -20.66 2.26
N PHE A 101 -3.53 -20.96 2.72
CA PHE A 101 -3.24 -21.35 4.10
C PHE A 101 -3.16 -20.18 5.10
N GLU A 102 -3.08 -18.93 4.63
CA GLU A 102 -3.02 -17.74 5.51
C GLU A 102 -4.38 -17.41 6.16
N GLY A 103 -5.44 -18.11 5.73
CA GLY A 103 -6.74 -18.13 6.36
C GLY A 103 -7.75 -17.15 5.76
N ARG A 104 -9.03 -17.47 5.95
CA ARG A 104 -10.17 -16.77 5.31
C ARG A 104 -10.18 -15.26 5.54
N LYS A 105 -9.75 -14.79 6.72
CA LYS A 105 -9.70 -13.35 7.03
C LYS A 105 -8.81 -12.59 6.05
N ARG A 106 -7.62 -13.14 5.74
CA ARG A 106 -6.67 -12.54 4.79
C ARG A 106 -7.26 -12.49 3.39
N SER A 107 -7.86 -13.58 2.93
CA SER A 107 -8.52 -13.67 1.63
C SER A 107 -9.64 -12.63 1.44
N VAL A 108 -10.50 -12.46 2.46
CA VAL A 108 -11.59 -11.46 2.40
C VAL A 108 -11.03 -10.04 2.36
N GLN A 109 -10.10 -9.72 3.26
CA GLN A 109 -9.43 -8.40 3.28
C GLN A 109 -8.72 -8.10 1.96
N ALA A 110 -8.12 -9.13 1.33
CA ALA A 110 -7.46 -8.98 0.04
C ALA A 110 -8.43 -8.63 -1.08
N LEU A 111 -9.57 -9.33 -1.17
CA LEU A 111 -10.59 -9.06 -2.19
C LEU A 111 -11.13 -7.63 -2.08
N GLU A 112 -11.47 -7.18 -0.87
CA GLU A 112 -11.95 -5.82 -0.63
C GLU A 112 -10.90 -4.76 -1.01
N ALA A 113 -9.64 -4.99 -0.66
CA ALA A 113 -8.55 -4.07 -0.98
C ALA A 113 -8.24 -4.02 -2.49
N ILE A 114 -8.29 -5.16 -3.18
CA ILE A 114 -8.09 -5.27 -4.62
C ILE A 114 -9.19 -4.51 -5.36
N GLU A 115 -10.45 -4.67 -4.95
CA GLU A 115 -11.58 -3.93 -5.55
C GLU A 115 -11.40 -2.42 -5.39
N LYS A 116 -11.03 -1.95 -4.19
CA LYS A 116 -10.71 -0.53 -3.97
C LYS A 116 -9.54 -0.06 -4.82
N LEU A 117 -8.47 -0.84 -4.91
CA LEU A 117 -7.28 -0.49 -5.68
C LEU A 117 -7.57 -0.42 -7.18
N GLN A 118 -8.36 -1.36 -7.71
CA GLN A 118 -8.72 -1.42 -9.12
C GLN A 118 -9.39 -0.13 -9.61
N ASN A 119 -10.17 0.54 -8.75
CA ASN A 119 -10.80 1.83 -9.06
C ASN A 119 -9.80 3.00 -9.11
N ASN A 120 -8.60 2.81 -8.56
CA ASN A 120 -7.59 3.86 -8.35
C ASN A 120 -6.28 3.64 -9.11
N VAL A 121 -6.22 2.66 -10.03
CA VAL A 121 -5.06 2.44 -10.92
C VAL A 121 -5.49 2.43 -12.38
N ASP A 122 -4.55 2.64 -13.31
CA ASP A 122 -4.79 2.49 -14.74
C ASP A 122 -4.60 1.04 -15.20
N THR A 123 -3.75 0.29 -14.50
CA THR A 123 -3.55 -1.14 -14.71
C THR A 123 -3.32 -1.82 -13.37
N LEU A 124 -3.97 -2.97 -13.16
CA LEU A 124 -3.80 -3.79 -11.97
C LEU A 124 -3.33 -5.20 -12.37
N ILE A 125 -2.18 -5.60 -11.85
CA ILE A 125 -1.62 -6.95 -11.97
C ILE A 125 -1.78 -7.62 -10.61
N ILE A 126 -2.48 -8.75 -10.58
CA ILE A 126 -2.71 -9.54 -9.37
C ILE A 126 -1.93 -10.83 -9.52
N ILE A 127 -1.07 -11.12 -8.55
CA ILE A 127 -0.22 -12.32 -8.52
C ILE A 127 -0.75 -13.24 -7.42
N PRO A 128 -1.43 -14.35 -7.73
CA PRO A 128 -1.86 -15.32 -6.73
C PRO A 128 -0.66 -16.07 -6.15
N ASN A 129 -0.44 -15.95 -4.83
CA ASN A 129 0.69 -16.61 -4.18
C ASN A 129 0.67 -18.14 -4.34
N ASP A 130 -0.52 -18.75 -4.40
CA ASP A 130 -0.67 -20.20 -4.57
C ASP A 130 -0.12 -20.72 -5.92
N GLU A 131 0.09 -19.87 -6.92
CA GLU A 131 0.65 -20.25 -8.23
C GLU A 131 2.19 -20.12 -8.30
N ILE A 132 2.83 -19.64 -7.24
CA ILE A 132 4.29 -19.49 -7.14
C ILE A 132 4.96 -20.79 -6.65
N GLY A 133 4.16 -21.76 -6.18
CA GLY A 133 4.60 -23.02 -5.56
C GLY A 133 4.74 -24.21 -6.51
#